data_AF-A0A4Q4DLQ6-F1
#
_entry.id   AF-A0A4Q4DLQ6-F1
#
_cell.length_a   1.000
_cell.length_b   1.000
_cell.length_c   1.000
_cell.angle_alpha   90.00
_cell.angle_beta   90.00
_cell.angle_gamma   90.00
#
_symmetry.space_group_name_H-M   'P 1'
#
loop_
_entity.id
_entity.type
_entity.pdbx_description
1 polymer ?
#
loop_
_entity_poly.entity_id
_entity_poly.type
_entity_poly.pdbx_seq_one_letter_code
_entity_poly.pdbx_strand_id
1 'polypeptide(L)' 'MTRCATGGHDFPYEDETGAYCQEHGVTLLWHGDPITRDDLPPCPASSTAYVPRDRPPSDVADDAP' A
#
# COMPACT_ATOMS: atom_id res chain seq x y z
N MET A 1 6.35 11.81 20.89
CA MET A 1 4.91 12.15 21.00
C MET A 1 4.43 12.53 19.62
N THR A 2 4.12 11.50 18.85
CA THR A 2 3.55 11.62 17.50
C THR A 2 2.04 11.72 17.61
N ARG A 3 1.43 12.61 16.82
CA ARG A 3 -0.03 12.76 16.79
C ARG A 3 -0.71 11.67 15.97
N CYS A 4 -1.77 11.10 16.54
CA CYS A 4 -2.75 10.28 15.84
C CYS A 4 -3.43 11.10 14.76
N ALA A 5 -3.32 10.66 13.51
CA ALA A 5 -3.84 11.35 12.33
C ALA A 5 -5.38 11.50 12.34
N THR A 6 -6.08 10.61 13.05
CA THR A 6 -7.54 10.55 13.08
C THR A 6 -8.14 11.25 14.32
N GLY A 7 -7.39 11.30 15.43
CA GLY A 7 -7.95 11.62 16.76
C GLY A 7 -7.55 12.97 17.36
N GLY A 8 -6.62 13.71 16.74
CA GLY A 8 -6.14 15.00 17.28
C GLY A 8 -5.39 14.91 18.62
N HIS A 9 -5.10 13.70 19.08
CA HIS A 9 -4.32 13.39 20.28
C HIS A 9 -2.99 12.71 19.91
N ASP A 10 -2.09 12.54 20.87
CA ASP A 10 -0.87 11.75 20.69
C ASP A 10 -1.15 10.24 20.78
N PHE A 11 -0.39 9.44 20.03
CA PHE A 11 -0.53 7.98 20.06
C PHE A 11 -0.30 7.42 21.49
N PRO A 12 -1.21 6.59 22.02
CA PRO A 12 -1.12 6.05 23.38
C PRO A 12 0.00 5.00 23.55
N TYR A 13 0.42 4.36 22.45
CA TYR A 13 1.55 3.45 22.41
C TYR A 13 2.53 3.93 21.32
N GLU A 14 3.76 4.21 21.71
CA GLU A 14 4.85 4.66 20.83
C GLU A 14 6.12 3.91 21.23
N ASP A 15 6.73 3.20 20.28
CA ASP A 15 7.97 2.43 20.44
C ASP A 15 8.96 2.74 19.31
N GLU A 16 10.09 2.03 19.30
CA GLU A 16 11.18 2.21 18.32
C GLU A 16 10.81 1.76 16.88
N THR A 17 9.69 1.06 16.70
CA THR A 17 9.23 0.54 15.40
C THR A 17 8.03 1.31 14.86
N GLY A 18 7.20 1.88 15.72
CA GLY A 18 6.02 2.64 15.32
C GLY A 18 5.23 3.23 16.47
N ALA A 19 4.03 3.70 16.14
CA ALA A 19 3.03 4.16 17.08
C ALA A 19 1.65 3.56 16.76
N TYR A 20 0.88 3.24 17.79
CA TYR A 20 -0.42 2.57 17.67
C TYR A 20 -1.50 3.23 18.54
N CYS A 21 -2.66 3.49 17.94
CA CYS A 21 -3.83 4.05 18.60
C CYS A 21 -4.97 3.03 18.56
N GLN A 22 -5.27 2.45 19.72
CA GLN A 22 -6.35 1.47 19.88
C GLN A 22 -7.73 2.06 19.62
N GLU A 23 -7.97 3.31 20.02
CA GLU A 23 -9.26 3.99 19.85
C GLU A 23 -9.66 4.14 18.39
N HIS A 24 -8.69 4.45 17.53
CA HIS A 24 -8.92 4.69 16.11
C HIS A 24 -8.46 3.55 15.19
N GLY A 25 -7.87 2.49 15.75
CA GLY A 25 -7.36 1.35 14.99
C GLY A 25 -6.26 1.70 13.97
N VAL A 26 -5.53 2.80 14.17
CA VAL A 26 -4.46 3.24 13.29
C VAL A 26 -3.09 2.87 13.85
N THR A 27 -2.21 2.40 12.96
CA THR A 27 -0.80 2.14 13.22
C THR A 27 0.03 2.98 12.27
N LEU A 28 1.02 3.68 12.81
CA LEU A 28 1.99 4.44 12.06
C LEU A 28 3.35 3.79 12.24
N LEU A 29 4.03 3.45 11.13
CA LEU A 29 5.31 2.76 11.15
C LEU A 29 6.43 3.75 10.83
N TRP A 30 7.51 3.71 11.59
CA TRP A 30 8.70 4.48 11.27
C TRP A 30 9.37 3.85 10.07
N HIS A 31 9.70 4.66 9.05
CA HIS A 31 10.61 4.20 8.03
C HIS A 31 11.99 4.05 8.69
N GLY A 32 12.53 2.83 8.67
CA GLY A 32 13.92 2.56 9.04
C GLY A 32 14.89 3.17 8.02
N ASP A 33 16.08 2.57 7.88
CA ASP A 33 17.00 2.99 6.82
C ASP A 33 16.32 2.97 5.44
N PRO A 34 16.64 3.94 4.55
CA PRO A 34 16.10 3.95 3.21
C PRO A 34 16.37 2.61 2.51
N ILE A 35 15.34 2.05 1.87
CA ILE A 35 15.51 0.85 1.05
C ILE A 35 16.50 1.19 -0.06
N THR A 36 17.67 0.55 -0.05
CA THR A 36 18.71 0.77 -1.07
C THR A 36 18.57 -0.23 -2.21
N ARG A 37 19.28 0.02 -3.32
CA ARG A 37 19.28 -0.90 -4.47
C ARG A 37 19.80 -2.29 -4.10
N ASP A 38 20.70 -2.37 -3.14
CA ASP A 38 21.27 -3.64 -2.64
C ASP A 38 20.28 -4.47 -1.81
N ASP A 39 19.23 -3.85 -1.26
CA ASP A 39 18.18 -4.54 -0.50
C ASP A 39 17.15 -5.21 -1.44
N LEU A 40 17.04 -4.74 -2.67
CA LEU A 40 16.10 -5.27 -3.64
C LEU A 40 16.63 -6.56 -4.27
N PRO A 41 15.79 -7.62 -4.39
CA PRO A 41 16.19 -8.79 -5.16
C PRO A 41 16.51 -8.36 -6.61
N PRO A 42 17.47 -9.03 -7.28
CA PRO A 42 17.78 -8.72 -8.66
C PRO A 42 16.49 -8.77 -9.48
N CYS A 43 16.22 -7.70 -10.24
CA CYS A 43 15.05 -7.67 -11.12
C CYS A 43 15.03 -8.96 -11.94
N PRO A 44 13.97 -9.79 -11.86
CA PRO A 44 13.82 -10.85 -12.83
C PRO A 44 13.79 -10.16 -14.19
N ALA A 45 14.71 -10.54 -15.08
CA ALA A 45 14.73 -10.04 -16.44
C ALA A 45 13.36 -10.28 -17.04
N SER A 46 12.56 -9.21 -17.13
CA SER A 46 11.32 -9.10 -17.88
C SER A 46 10.59 -10.43 -18.03
N SER A 47 9.87 -10.86 -16.99
CA SER A 47 8.79 -11.81 -17.21
C SER A 47 7.66 -11.03 -17.90
N THR A 48 7.73 -11.04 -19.22
CA THR A 48 6.74 -10.56 -20.16
C THR A 48 5.32 -10.91 -19.68
N ALA A 49 4.43 -9.91 -19.76
CA ALA A 49 2.98 -9.95 -19.64
C ALA A 49 2.37 -10.00 -18.23
N TYR A 50 2.33 -8.84 -17.55
CA TYR A 50 1.10 -8.49 -16.84
C TYR A 50 0.02 -8.22 -17.90
N VAL A 51 -0.94 -9.15 -18.04
CA VAL A 51 -2.18 -8.91 -18.77
C VAL A 51 -3.22 -8.43 -17.75
N PRO A 52 -3.65 -7.16 -17.78
CA PRO A 52 -4.80 -6.71 -17.00
C PRO A 52 -6.00 -7.58 -17.38
N ARG A 53 -6.61 -8.27 -16.41
CA ARG A 53 -7.74 -9.17 -16.64
C ARG A 53 -9.08 -8.46 -16.91
N ASP A 54 -9.11 -7.13 -16.94
CA ASP A 54 -10.34 -6.35 -16.98
C ASP A 54 -10.40 -5.37 -18.16
N ARG A 55 -10.13 -5.83 -19.39
CA ARG A 55 -10.72 -5.18 -20.56
C ARG A 55 -12.02 -5.91 -20.91
N PRO A 56 -13.21 -5.37 -20.57
CA PRO A 56 -14.45 -5.93 -21.07
C PRO A 56 -14.43 -5.87 -22.61
N PRO A 57 -14.90 -6.91 -23.32
CA PRO A 57 -15.02 -6.84 -24.77
C PRO A 57 -16.01 -5.73 -25.11
N SER A 58 -15.55 -4.71 -25.84
CA SER A 58 -16.37 -3.58 -26.30
C SER A 58 -17.31 -3.93 -27.46
N ASP A 59 -17.67 -5.21 -27.61
CA ASP A 59 -18.50 -5.72 -28.70
C ASP A 59 -19.65 -6.56 -28.13
N VAL A 60 -20.67 -5.85 -27.65
CA VAL A 60 -22.06 -6.30 -27.81
C VAL A 60 -22.74 -5.25 -28.69
N ALA A 61 -22.32 -5.24 -29.96
CA ALA A 61 -23.12 -4.75 -31.05
C ALA A 61 -23.86 -5.95 -31.65
N ASP A 62 -25.11 -6.12 -31.26
CA ASP A 62 -26.11 -7.01 -31.87
C ASP A 62 -27.44 -6.36 -31.43
N ASP A 63 -28.05 -5.40 -32.16
CA ASP A 63 -28.68 -5.53 -33.49
C ASP A 63 -29.27 -6.93 -33.66
N ALA A 64 -30.56 -7.21 -33.56
CA ALA A 64 -31.82 -6.50 -33.72
C ALA A 64 -32.92 -7.53 -33.28
N PRO A 65 -34.22 -7.42 -33.63
CA PRO A 65 -35.05 -6.28 -34.02
C PRO A 65 -36.15 -5.90 -32.99
#